data_AF-A0A1H4P3V1-F1
#
_entry.id   AF-A0A1H4P3V1-F1
#
_cell.length_a   1.000
_cell.length_b   1.000
_cell.length_c   1.000
_cell.angle_alpha   90.00
_cell.angle_beta   90.00
_cell.angle_gamma   90.00
#
_symmetry.space_group_name_H-M   'P 1'
#
loop_
_entity.id
_entity.type
_entity.pdbx_description
1 polymer ?
#
loop_
_entity_poly.entity_id
_entity_poly.type
_entity_poly.pdbx_seq_one_letter_code
_entity_poly.pdbx_strand_id
1 'polypeptide(L)'
;MSARRHLVATLTEGQPGKTSSLQDIAHAEQLVNAVIAERDAEIMRWLGKKAREYRATGSRQHALQADTIELMASKISRGAVRPDNTRLPAGGTPTFFEPGRTYTTDRWTFRCETTGPSPTTNERRALGWMHKPGYGWYPTALDPDDWEHGGWTESSEGGEVR
;
A
#
# COMPACT_ATOMS: atom_id res chain seq x y z
N MET A 1 4.77 23.97 10.15
CA MET A 1 5.52 22.83 10.71
C MET A 1 5.05 21.59 9.95
N SER A 2 5.96 20.75 9.40
CA SER A 2 5.57 19.55 8.61
C SER A 2 4.88 18.51 9.50
N ALA A 3 3.84 17.84 9.01
CA ALA A 3 3.11 16.82 9.76
C ALA A 3 4.04 15.67 10.17
N ARG A 4 5.02 15.35 9.31
CA ARG A 4 6.07 14.37 9.61
C ARG A 4 6.91 14.77 10.82
N ARG A 5 7.32 16.04 10.91
CA ARG A 5 8.10 16.54 12.05
C ARG A 5 7.29 16.50 13.35
N HIS A 6 6.01 16.79 13.27
CA HIS A 6 5.12 16.73 14.42
C HIS A 6 4.96 15.30 14.93
N LEU A 7 4.71 14.33 14.04
CA LEU A 7 4.61 12.91 14.39
C LEU A 7 5.89 12.39 15.07
N VAL A 8 7.07 12.72 14.52
CA VAL A 8 8.36 12.32 15.10
C VAL A 8 8.55 12.90 16.50
N ALA A 9 8.18 14.17 16.73
CA ALA A 9 8.27 14.79 18.06
C ALA A 9 7.39 14.04 19.07
N THR A 10 6.12 13.79 18.75
CA THR A 10 5.19 13.03 19.62
C THR A 10 5.67 11.61 19.93
N LEU A 11 6.27 10.92 18.95
CA LEU A 11 6.81 9.57 19.18
C LEU A 11 8.09 9.58 20.04
N THR A 12 8.86 10.66 19.99
CA THR A 12 10.11 10.81 20.75
C THR A 12 9.83 11.21 22.20
N GLU A 13 8.74 11.92 22.46
CA GLU A 13 8.33 12.38 23.81
C GLU A 13 7.48 11.36 24.58
N GLY A 14 7.03 10.28 23.92
CA GLY A 14 6.21 9.25 24.53
C GLY A 14 6.95 8.41 25.57
N GLN A 15 6.48 8.38 26.83
CA GLN A 15 7.03 7.49 27.86
C GLN A 15 6.61 6.03 27.65
N PRO A 16 7.56 5.07 27.58
CA PRO A 16 7.21 3.65 27.51
C PRO A 16 6.51 3.20 28.81
N GLY A 17 5.38 2.51 28.66
CA GLY A 17 4.62 1.92 29.79
C GLY A 17 3.38 2.70 30.25
N LYS A 18 3.05 3.83 29.64
CA LYS A 18 1.80 4.56 29.91
C LYS A 18 0.66 4.00 29.06
N THR A 19 -0.49 3.72 29.67
CA THR A 19 -1.71 3.34 28.95
C THR A 19 -2.20 4.55 28.15
N SER A 20 -2.15 4.46 26.82
CA SER A 20 -2.65 5.52 25.94
C SER A 20 -4.17 5.64 26.06
N SER A 21 -4.65 6.86 26.21
CA SER A 21 -6.08 7.16 26.19
C SER A 21 -6.64 7.07 24.76
N LEU A 22 -7.97 6.97 24.63
CA LEU A 22 -8.64 7.07 23.32
C LEU A 22 -8.34 8.39 22.60
N GLN A 23 -8.08 9.46 23.35
CA GLN A 23 -7.70 10.76 22.78
C GLN A 23 -6.29 10.72 22.19
N ASP A 24 -5.37 10.00 22.82
CA ASP A 24 -4.00 9.81 22.30
C ASP A 24 -4.01 9.01 20.99
N ILE A 25 -4.88 7.98 20.91
CA ILE A 25 -5.05 7.17 19.70
C ILE A 25 -5.64 8.02 18.56
N ALA A 26 -6.72 8.77 18.83
CA ALA A 26 -7.33 9.64 17.83
C ALA A 26 -6.37 10.74 17.35
N HIS A 27 -5.55 11.28 18.24
CA HIS A 27 -4.53 12.26 17.88
C HIS A 27 -3.43 11.64 17.00
N ALA A 28 -2.97 10.42 17.34
CA ALA A 28 -2.01 9.70 16.53
C ALA A 28 -2.55 9.40 15.11
N GLU A 29 -3.82 9.01 14.99
CA GLU A 29 -4.47 8.79 13.69
C GLU A 29 -4.54 10.08 12.86
N GLN A 30 -4.87 11.21 13.49
CA GLN A 30 -4.85 12.53 12.83
C GLN A 30 -3.46 12.89 12.32
N LEU A 31 -2.41 12.64 13.10
CA LEU A 31 -1.03 12.90 12.68
C LEU A 31 -0.61 12.01 11.51
N VAL A 32 -0.95 10.72 11.54
CA VAL A 32 -0.68 9.79 10.44
C VAL A 32 -1.42 10.21 9.17
N ASN A 33 -2.70 10.59 9.27
CA ASN A 33 -3.48 11.08 8.13
C ASN A 33 -2.91 12.38 7.56
N ALA A 34 -2.42 13.28 8.40
CA ALA A 34 -1.77 14.51 7.96
C ALA A 34 -0.45 14.23 7.21
N VAL A 35 0.34 13.26 7.67
CA VAL A 35 1.57 12.81 6.96
C VAL A 35 1.24 12.22 5.59
N ILE A 36 0.20 11.40 5.51
CA ILE A 36 -0.26 10.80 4.25
C ILE A 36 -0.70 11.90 3.27
N ALA A 37 -1.50 12.86 3.73
CA ALA A 37 -1.95 13.98 2.90
C ALA A 37 -0.76 14.85 2.43
N GLU A 38 0.22 15.11 3.29
CA GLU A 38 1.43 15.87 2.94
C GLU A 38 2.23 15.17 1.84
N ARG A 39 2.45 13.86 1.97
CA ARG A 39 3.14 13.05 0.96
C ARG A 39 2.35 12.98 -0.34
N ASP A 40 1.04 12.75 -0.29
CA ASP A 40 0.21 12.65 -1.50
C ASP A 40 0.21 13.98 -2.27
N ALA A 41 0.26 15.13 -1.57
CA ALA A 41 0.47 16.43 -2.19
C ALA A 41 1.83 16.57 -2.88
N GLU A 42 2.90 16.00 -2.33
CA GLU A 42 4.22 15.94 -2.98
C GLU A 42 4.19 15.06 -4.25
N ILE A 43 3.58 13.88 -4.17
CA ILE A 43 3.43 12.98 -5.32
C ILE A 43 2.65 13.67 -6.44
N MET A 44 1.52 14.32 -6.13
CA MET A 44 0.72 15.06 -7.11
C MET A 44 1.51 16.21 -7.75
N ARG A 45 2.30 16.96 -6.96
CA ARG A 45 3.18 18.01 -7.50
C ARG A 45 4.21 17.44 -8.47
N TRP A 46 4.81 16.30 -8.14
CA TRP A 46 5.77 15.63 -9.01
C TRP A 46 5.11 15.11 -10.30
N LEU A 47 3.95 14.44 -10.21
CA LEU A 47 3.19 13.97 -11.37
C LEU A 47 2.79 15.12 -12.29
N GLY A 48 2.29 16.23 -11.73
CA GLY A 48 1.94 17.42 -12.52
C GLY A 48 3.15 18.04 -13.23
N LYS A 49 4.33 18.02 -12.61
CA LYS A 49 5.58 18.40 -13.27
C LYS A 49 5.92 17.45 -14.42
N LYS A 50 5.82 16.14 -14.20
CA LYS A 50 6.10 15.12 -15.22
C LYS A 50 5.17 15.20 -16.42
N ALA A 51 3.87 15.41 -16.21
CA ALA A 51 2.92 15.61 -17.31
C ALA A 51 3.33 16.81 -18.20
N ARG A 52 3.74 17.94 -17.60
CA ARG A 52 4.24 19.10 -18.36
C ARG A 52 5.51 18.80 -19.15
N GLU A 53 6.45 18.07 -18.56
CA GLU A 53 7.68 17.64 -19.26
C GLU A 53 7.35 16.79 -20.50
N TYR A 54 6.40 15.85 -20.39
CA TYR A 54 5.95 15.05 -21.54
C TYR A 54 5.20 15.87 -22.59
N ARG A 55 4.42 16.89 -22.20
CA ARG A 55 3.78 17.75 -23.22
C ARG A 55 4.80 18.59 -23.99
N ALA A 56 5.88 18.99 -23.34
CA ALA A 56 6.91 19.84 -23.95
C ALA A 56 7.71 19.16 -25.08
N THR A 57 7.71 17.82 -25.16
CA THR A 57 8.41 17.10 -26.25
C THR A 57 7.62 17.06 -27.56
N GLY A 58 6.35 17.50 -27.58
CA GLY A 58 5.59 17.77 -28.81
C GLY A 58 5.15 16.55 -29.62
N SER A 59 5.42 15.31 -29.16
CA SER A 59 4.97 14.09 -29.85
C SER A 59 3.58 13.66 -29.37
N ARG A 60 2.77 13.07 -30.27
CA ARG A 60 1.44 12.54 -29.94
C ARG A 60 1.49 11.46 -28.85
N GLN A 61 2.52 10.62 -28.85
CA GLN A 61 2.72 9.59 -27.83
C GLN A 61 2.99 10.22 -26.46
N HIS A 62 3.78 11.29 -26.40
CA HIS A 62 4.06 11.98 -25.14
C HIS A 62 2.84 12.76 -24.62
N ALA A 63 1.98 13.29 -25.50
CA ALA A 63 0.71 13.86 -25.10
C ALA A 63 -0.19 12.83 -24.38
N LEU A 64 -0.32 11.61 -24.93
CA LEU A 64 -1.07 10.52 -24.29
C LEU A 64 -0.47 10.09 -22.95
N GLN A 65 0.86 10.09 -22.84
CA GLN A 65 1.55 9.83 -21.56
C GLN A 65 1.24 10.91 -20.53
N ALA A 66 1.25 12.19 -20.93
CA ALA A 66 0.91 13.29 -20.05
C ALA A 66 -0.52 13.19 -19.51
N ASP A 67 -1.49 12.86 -20.38
CA ASP A 67 -2.90 12.72 -19.99
C ASP A 67 -3.10 11.55 -19.01
N THR A 68 -2.38 10.44 -19.23
CA THR A 68 -2.37 9.30 -18.31
C THR A 68 -1.81 9.69 -16.94
N ILE A 69 -0.72 10.47 -16.90
CA ILE A 69 -0.11 10.97 -15.67
C ILE A 69 -1.07 11.88 -14.90
N GLU A 70 -1.81 12.75 -15.58
CA GLU A 70 -2.82 13.59 -14.95
C GLU A 70 -4.00 12.78 -14.40
N LEU A 71 -4.43 11.74 -15.10
CA LEU A 71 -5.43 10.79 -14.60
C LEU A 71 -4.95 10.10 -13.32
N MET A 72 -3.67 9.70 -13.25
CA MET A 72 -3.09 9.12 -12.02
C MET A 72 -3.09 10.12 -10.86
N ALA A 73 -2.66 11.37 -11.09
CA ALA A 73 -2.71 12.41 -10.07
C ALA A 73 -4.15 12.68 -9.58
N SER A 74 -5.11 12.67 -10.50
CA SER A 74 -6.53 12.83 -10.21
C SER A 74 -7.10 11.69 -9.36
N LYS A 75 -6.66 10.44 -9.62
CA LYS A 75 -7.04 9.27 -8.80
C LYS A 75 -6.51 9.38 -7.37
N ILE A 76 -5.27 9.83 -7.21
CA ILE A 76 -4.67 10.06 -5.87
C ILE A 76 -5.45 11.16 -5.14
N SER A 77 -5.71 12.30 -5.80
CA SER A 77 -6.45 13.42 -5.20
C SER A 77 -7.85 13.04 -4.71
N ARG A 78 -8.54 12.12 -5.39
CA ARG A 78 -9.88 11.65 -4.99
C ARG A 78 -9.85 10.54 -3.93
N GLY A 79 -8.67 10.08 -3.50
CA GLY A 79 -8.55 8.91 -2.64
C GLY A 79 -8.99 7.61 -3.31
N ALA A 80 -9.03 7.56 -4.65
CA ALA A 80 -9.36 6.35 -5.41
C ALA A 80 -8.18 5.36 -5.46
N VAL A 81 -7.02 5.76 -4.94
CA VAL A 81 -5.85 4.91 -4.74
C VAL A 81 -5.84 4.47 -3.28
N ARG A 82 -5.68 3.15 -3.06
CA ARG A 82 -5.60 2.60 -1.70
C ARG A 82 -4.44 3.29 -0.95
N PRO A 83 -4.61 3.66 0.34
CA PRO A 83 -3.59 4.40 1.10
C PRO A 83 -2.23 3.69 1.15
N ASP A 84 -2.23 2.36 1.09
CA ASP A 84 -1.01 1.55 1.12
C ASP A 84 -0.25 1.55 -0.21
N ASN A 85 -0.94 1.77 -1.33
CA ASN A 85 -0.32 1.85 -2.66
C ASN A 85 0.56 3.11 -2.81
N THR A 86 0.40 4.10 -1.93
CA THR A 86 1.24 5.29 -1.86
C THR A 86 2.22 5.25 -0.68
N ARG A 87 2.16 4.23 0.21
CA ARG A 87 3.00 4.08 1.42
C ARG A 87 4.36 3.43 1.18
N LEU A 88 4.61 2.82 0.02
CA LEU A 88 5.90 2.25 -0.33
C LEU A 88 6.47 2.93 -1.59
N PRO A 89 7.80 2.99 -1.77
CA PRO A 89 8.36 3.34 -3.06
C PRO A 89 7.80 2.33 -4.07
N ALA A 90 7.15 2.81 -5.12
CA ALA A 90 6.78 2.01 -6.28
C ALA A 90 8.05 1.36 -6.84
N GLY A 91 8.41 0.17 -6.35
CA GLY A 91 9.69 -0.50 -6.64
C GLY A 91 10.35 -1.24 -5.48
N GLY A 92 9.81 -1.22 -4.26
CA GLY A 92 10.26 -2.16 -3.22
C GLY A 92 9.71 -3.56 -3.48
N THR A 93 10.57 -4.56 -3.68
CA THR A 93 10.14 -5.97 -3.65
C THR A 93 9.53 -6.23 -2.27
N PRO A 94 8.27 -6.72 -2.19
CA PRO A 94 7.68 -7.07 -0.90
C PRO A 94 8.61 -8.04 -0.17
N THR A 95 8.78 -7.87 1.13
CA THR A 95 9.54 -8.82 1.97
C THR A 95 8.64 -9.89 2.58
N PHE A 96 7.32 -9.75 2.42
CA PHE A 96 6.28 -10.68 2.84
C PHE A 96 4.95 -10.33 2.13
N PHE A 97 3.91 -11.14 2.34
CA PHE A 97 2.55 -10.77 1.92
C PHE A 97 2.04 -9.52 2.65
N GLU A 98 1.42 -8.61 1.91
CA GLU A 98 0.85 -7.37 2.43
C GLU A 98 -0.67 -7.37 2.31
N PRO A 99 -1.40 -6.86 3.32
CA PRO A 99 -2.85 -6.74 3.27
C PRO A 99 -3.33 -5.99 2.02
N GLY A 100 -4.42 -6.48 1.42
CA GLY A 100 -5.04 -5.88 0.25
C GLY A 100 -4.33 -6.16 -1.07
N ARG A 101 -3.22 -6.92 -1.10
CA ARG A 101 -2.53 -7.32 -2.31
C ARG A 101 -2.90 -8.74 -2.76
N THR A 102 -2.79 -8.97 -4.06
CA THR A 102 -2.98 -10.27 -4.67
C THR A 102 -1.65 -10.79 -5.19
N TYR A 103 -1.33 -12.02 -4.86
CA TYR A 103 -0.12 -12.72 -5.23
C TYR A 103 -0.47 -13.94 -6.06
N THR A 104 0.37 -14.26 -7.01
CA THR A 104 0.19 -15.40 -7.90
C THR A 104 1.45 -16.24 -7.98
N THR A 105 1.27 -17.55 -8.05
CA THR A 105 2.28 -18.51 -8.48
C THR A 105 1.86 -19.13 -9.82
N ASP A 106 2.58 -20.15 -10.28
CA ASP A 106 2.18 -20.95 -11.44
C ASP A 106 0.83 -21.67 -11.25
N ARG A 107 0.42 -21.92 -10.01
CA ARG A 107 -0.72 -22.78 -9.66
C ARG A 107 -1.79 -22.11 -8.80
N TRP A 108 -1.46 -21.02 -8.13
CA TRP A 108 -2.26 -20.47 -7.05
C TRP A 108 -2.40 -18.95 -7.17
N THR A 109 -3.54 -18.44 -6.72
CA THR A 109 -3.76 -17.01 -6.50
C THR A 109 -4.12 -16.79 -5.05
N PHE A 110 -3.41 -15.93 -4.36
CA PHE A 110 -3.65 -15.59 -2.96
C PHE A 110 -3.95 -14.10 -2.83
N ARG A 111 -5.13 -13.76 -2.33
CA ARG A 111 -5.50 -12.40 -1.96
C ARG A 111 -5.35 -12.25 -0.45
N CYS A 112 -4.35 -11.48 -0.03
CA CYS A 112 -4.10 -11.21 1.38
C CYS A 112 -5.13 -10.20 1.90
N GLU A 113 -5.86 -10.54 2.95
CA GLU A 113 -6.81 -9.62 3.62
C GLU A 113 -6.17 -8.94 4.83
N THR A 114 -5.38 -9.68 5.61
CA THR A 114 -4.71 -9.15 6.80
C THR A 114 -3.43 -9.93 7.12
N THR A 115 -2.60 -9.39 7.99
CA THR A 115 -1.46 -10.12 8.58
C THR A 115 -1.51 -10.00 10.09
N GLY A 116 -1.08 -11.04 10.80
CA GLY A 116 -1.06 -11.06 12.26
C GLY A 116 -0.23 -12.22 12.81
N PRO A 117 0.12 -12.20 14.10
CA PRO A 117 0.84 -13.30 14.71
C PRO A 117 -0.06 -14.53 14.91
N SER A 118 0.50 -15.72 14.74
CA SER A 118 -0.10 -16.98 15.16
C SER A 118 -0.30 -16.98 16.68
N PRO A 119 -1.47 -17.37 17.20
CA PRO A 119 -1.72 -17.37 18.65
C PRO A 119 -0.88 -18.42 19.39
N THR A 120 -0.33 -19.42 18.70
CA THR A 120 0.43 -20.52 19.31
C THR A 120 1.94 -20.34 19.15
N THR A 121 2.40 -19.90 17.98
CA THR A 121 3.83 -19.78 17.66
C THR A 121 4.32 -18.33 17.66
N ASN A 122 3.43 -17.36 17.72
CA ASN A 122 3.70 -15.93 17.53
C ASN A 122 4.36 -15.59 16.18
N GLU A 123 4.43 -16.55 15.25
CA GLU A 123 4.95 -16.35 13.90
C GLU A 123 4.01 -15.46 13.09
N ARG A 124 4.58 -14.62 12.22
CA ARG A 124 3.81 -13.78 11.32
C ARG A 124 3.05 -14.65 10.31
N ARG A 125 1.74 -14.46 10.21
CA ARG A 125 0.85 -15.14 9.25
C ARG A 125 0.14 -14.12 8.38
N ALA A 126 -0.01 -14.43 7.10
CA ALA A 126 -0.87 -13.73 6.16
C ALA A 126 -2.18 -14.49 6.02
N LEU A 127 -3.30 -13.83 6.32
CA LEU A 127 -4.63 -14.42 6.25
C LEU A 127 -5.35 -13.86 5.03
N GLY A 128 -5.98 -14.73 4.27
CA GLY A 128 -6.66 -14.31 3.05
C GLY A 128 -7.40 -15.44 2.36
N TRP A 129 -7.63 -15.21 1.08
CA TRP A 129 -8.33 -16.15 0.20
C TRP A 129 -7.34 -16.73 -0.79
N MET A 130 -7.33 -18.06 -0.91
CA MET A 130 -6.55 -18.80 -1.87
C MET A 130 -7.48 -19.33 -2.96
N HIS A 131 -7.05 -19.25 -4.21
CA HIS A 131 -7.75 -19.80 -5.36
C HIS A 131 -6.85 -20.74 -6.14
N LYS A 132 -7.41 -21.90 -6.48
CA LYS A 132 -6.83 -22.84 -7.43
C LYS A 132 -7.79 -23.03 -8.60
N PRO A 133 -7.27 -23.07 -9.84
CA PRO A 133 -8.07 -23.53 -10.98
C PRO A 133 -8.78 -24.85 -10.66
N GLY A 134 -10.10 -24.86 -10.72
CA GLY A 134 -10.95 -26.03 -10.47
C GLY A 134 -11.43 -26.24 -9.03
N TYR A 135 -10.95 -25.49 -8.04
CA TYR A 135 -11.36 -25.64 -6.62
C TYR A 135 -12.00 -24.39 -6.01
N GLY A 136 -12.04 -23.28 -6.75
CA GLY A 136 -12.63 -22.02 -6.27
C GLY A 136 -11.80 -21.34 -5.18
N TRP A 137 -12.39 -20.34 -4.53
CA TRP A 137 -11.76 -19.58 -3.44
C TRP A 137 -12.02 -20.25 -2.09
N TYR A 138 -10.99 -20.34 -1.25
CA TYR A 138 -11.09 -20.84 0.12
C TYR A 138 -10.17 -20.07 1.08
N PRO A 139 -10.52 -19.99 2.37
CA PRO A 139 -9.70 -19.26 3.34
C PRO A 139 -8.39 -20.00 3.61
N THR A 140 -7.28 -19.27 3.66
CA THR A 140 -5.95 -19.82 3.93
C THR A 140 -5.11 -18.86 4.76
N ALA A 141 -4.22 -19.43 5.57
CA ALA A 141 -3.14 -18.71 6.23
C ALA A 141 -1.80 -19.13 5.60
N LEU A 142 -0.99 -18.16 5.17
CA LEU A 142 0.37 -18.39 4.67
C LEU A 142 1.40 -17.84 5.65
N ASP A 143 2.57 -18.45 5.70
CA ASP A 143 3.66 -18.10 6.62
C ASP A 143 4.94 -17.65 5.91
N PRO A 144 6.01 -17.30 6.65
CA PRO A 144 7.27 -16.87 6.05
C PRO A 144 7.87 -17.91 5.11
N ASP A 145 7.74 -19.20 5.42
CA ASP A 145 8.26 -20.27 4.56
C ASP A 145 7.47 -20.34 3.24
N ASP A 146 6.14 -20.19 3.29
CA ASP A 146 5.31 -20.07 2.09
C ASP A 146 5.71 -18.89 1.22
N TRP A 147 6.09 -17.76 1.83
CA TRP A 147 6.58 -16.58 1.10
C TRP A 147 7.94 -16.85 0.44
N GLU A 148 8.90 -17.34 1.21
CA GLU A 148 10.29 -17.56 0.78
C GLU A 148 10.42 -18.67 -0.27
N HIS A 149 9.57 -19.70 -0.20
CA HIS A 149 9.66 -20.88 -1.06
C HIS A 149 8.52 -21.04 -2.06
N GLY A 150 7.43 -20.27 -1.92
CA GLY A 150 6.25 -20.42 -2.76
C GLY A 150 6.34 -19.80 -4.15
N GLY A 151 7.39 -19.01 -4.44
CA GLY A 151 7.55 -18.37 -5.75
C GLY A 151 6.49 -17.31 -6.05
N TRP A 152 6.00 -16.65 -5.01
CA TRP A 152 4.93 -15.65 -5.11
C TRP A 152 5.40 -14.40 -5.83
N THR A 153 4.62 -13.97 -6.81
CA THR A 153 4.77 -12.67 -7.48
C THR A 153 3.52 -11.84 -7.26
N GLU A 154 3.68 -10.56 -6.95
CA GLU A 154 2.53 -9.66 -6.87
C GLU A 154 1.87 -9.51 -8.25
N SER A 155 0.56 -9.70 -8.31
CA SER A 155 -0.22 -9.41 -9.50
C SER A 155 -0.47 -7.90 -9.57
N SER A 156 -0.04 -7.26 -10.66
CA SER A 156 -0.26 -5.84 -10.91
C SER A 156 -1.72 -5.49 -11.26
N GLU A 157 -2.60 -6.49 -11.37
CA GLU A 157 -4.02 -6.29 -11.61
C GLU A 157 -4.78 -6.02 -10.30
N GLY A 158 -4.87 -4.72 -9.97
CA GLY A 158 -5.88 -4.20 -9.06
C GLY A 158 -7.28 -4.35 -9.67
N GLY A 159 -7.79 -5.58 -9.68
CA GLY A 159 -9.12 -5.92 -10.20
C GLY A 159 -10.23 -5.43 -9.28
N GLU A 160 -10.94 -4.41 -9.75
CA GLU A 160 -12.29 -4.03 -9.36
C GLU A 160 -13.19 -5.28 -9.35
N VAL A 161 -13.65 -5.70 -8.17
CA VAL A 161 -14.71 -6.72 -8.07
C VAL A 161 -16.02 -5.98 -8.32
N ARG A 162 -16.57 -6.15 -9.53
CA ARG A 162 -17.95 -5.79 -9.87
C ARG A 162 -18.94 -6.72 -9.20
#